data_AF-A0A1Q9AZW7-F1
#
_entry.id   AF-A0A1Q9AZW7-F1
#
_cell.length_a   1.000
_cell.length_b   1.000
_cell.length_c   1.000
_cell.angle_alpha   90.00
_cell.angle_beta   90.00
_cell.angle_gamma   90.00
#
_symmetry.space_group_name_H-M   'P 1'
#
loop_
_entity.id
_entity.type
_entity.pdbx_description
1 polymer ?
#
loop_
_entity_poly.entity_id
_entity_poly.type
_entity_poly.pdbx_seq_one_letter_code
_entity_poly.pdbx_strand_id
1 'polypeptide(L)'
;MDIRQITDEYSVTGQISEDDLQTIKDLGFRSIVCHRPDHESPDQPEFAAIATRARALGLEITHIPVGPMGVTADAVREMVDALDSFERPMLGYCRSGARSTAVYQQTQHLRG
;
A
#
# COMPACT_ATOMS: atom_id res chain seq x y z
N MET A 1 -13.39 4.91 -1.76
CA MET A 1 -11.94 4.99 -1.99
C MET A 1 -11.59 6.44 -2.35
N ASP A 2 -10.63 7.07 -1.67
CA ASP A 2 -10.20 8.46 -1.95
C ASP A 2 -8.68 8.44 -2.19
N ILE A 3 -8.31 8.51 -3.48
CA ILE A 3 -6.92 8.33 -3.92
C ILE A 3 -6.25 9.70 -4.00
N ARG A 4 -5.17 9.85 -3.24
CA ARG A 4 -4.32 11.03 -3.24
C ARG A 4 -2.98 10.69 -3.88
N GLN A 5 -2.69 11.33 -5.01
CA GLN A 5 -1.40 11.22 -5.67
C GLN A 5 -0.31 11.91 -4.84
N ILE A 6 0.81 11.23 -4.62
CA ILE A 6 1.99 11.80 -3.95
C ILE A 6 3.06 12.16 -4.98
N THR A 7 3.29 11.25 -5.93
CA THR A 7 4.16 11.42 -7.10
C THR A 7 3.51 10.75 -8.30
N ASP A 8 4.10 10.88 -9.49
CA ASP A 8 3.62 10.19 -10.69
C ASP A 8 3.70 8.67 -10.59
N GLU A 9 4.50 8.15 -9.65
CA GLU A 9 4.76 6.72 -9.48
C GLU A 9 4.12 6.14 -8.21
N TYR A 10 3.64 6.98 -7.29
CA TYR A 10 3.06 6.54 -6.03
C TYR A 10 1.85 7.37 -5.60
N SER A 11 0.77 6.68 -5.26
CA SER A 11 -0.44 7.26 -4.70
C SER A 11 -0.82 6.58 -3.39
N VAL A 12 -1.67 7.23 -2.61
CA VAL A 12 -2.18 6.67 -1.34
C VAL A 12 -3.70 6.72 -1.26
N THR A 13 -4.30 5.80 -0.51
CA THR A 13 -5.74 5.82 -0.19
C THR A 13 -6.00 5.33 1.24
N GLY A 14 -7.22 5.57 1.73
CA GLY A 14 -7.77 4.89 2.90
C GLY A 14 -8.02 3.40 2.66
N GLN A 15 -8.75 2.76 3.57
CA GLN A 15 -9.02 1.32 3.47
C GLN A 15 -9.66 0.97 2.12
N ILE A 16 -9.16 -0.11 1.50
CA ILE A 16 -9.72 -0.70 0.28
C ILE A 16 -10.37 -2.05 0.61
N SER A 17 -11.25 -2.49 -0.29
CA SER A 17 -11.90 -3.79 -0.28
C SER A 17 -11.53 -4.61 -1.53
N GLU A 18 -11.97 -5.86 -1.59
CA GLU A 18 -11.78 -6.72 -2.77
C GLU A 18 -12.46 -6.17 -4.04
N ASP A 19 -13.58 -5.47 -3.88
CA ASP A 19 -14.36 -4.89 -4.98
C ASP A 19 -13.66 -3.66 -5.58
N ASP A 20 -12.85 -2.95 -4.81
CA ASP A 20 -12.09 -1.79 -5.28
C ASP A 20 -10.95 -2.19 -6.24
N LEU A 21 -10.47 -3.44 -6.18
CA LEU A 21 -9.27 -3.89 -6.89
C LEU A 21 -9.41 -3.83 -8.42
N GLN A 22 -10.61 -4.07 -8.95
CA GLN A 22 -10.86 -3.92 -10.39
C GLN A 22 -10.68 -2.46 -10.80
N THR A 23 -11.27 -1.53 -10.04
CA THR A 23 -11.11 -0.09 -10.26
C THR A 23 -9.65 0.33 -10.13
N ILE A 24 -8.92 -0.16 -9.14
CA ILE A 24 -7.48 0.13 -8.96
C ILE A 24 -6.69 -0.29 -10.20
N LYS A 25 -6.96 -1.48 -10.74
CA LYS A 25 -6.34 -1.93 -11.99
C LYS A 25 -6.71 -1.05 -13.19
N ASP A 26 -7.98 -0.71 -13.32
CA ASP A 26 -8.49 0.10 -14.44
C ASP A 26 -7.94 1.54 -14.41
N LEU A 27 -7.62 2.06 -13.22
CA LEU A 27 -6.90 3.32 -13.03
C LEU A 27 -5.40 3.24 -13.40
N GLY A 28 -4.90 2.05 -13.76
CA GLY A 28 -3.54 1.85 -14.26
C GLY A 28 -2.49 1.51 -13.19
N PHE A 29 -2.91 1.32 -11.92
CA PHE A 29 -2.00 0.83 -10.89
C PHE A 29 -1.54 -0.58 -11.18
N ARG A 30 -0.26 -0.86 -10.90
CA ARG A 30 0.38 -2.16 -11.14
C ARG A 30 0.67 -2.92 -9.86
N SER A 31 0.96 -2.19 -8.79
CA SER A 31 1.29 -2.75 -7.49
C SER A 31 0.58 -2.03 -6.34
N ILE A 32 0.43 -2.74 -5.22
CA ILE A 32 -0.25 -2.26 -4.02
C ILE A 32 0.62 -2.56 -2.78
N VAL A 33 0.61 -1.65 -1.80
CA VAL A 33 1.23 -1.88 -0.49
C VAL A 33 0.25 -1.58 0.64
N CYS A 34 0.07 -2.54 1.55
CA CYS A 34 -0.72 -2.38 2.75
C CYS A 34 0.17 -1.98 3.93
N HIS A 35 -0.09 -0.84 4.56
CA HIS A 35 0.59 -0.41 5.79
C HIS A 35 -0.26 -0.59 7.05
N ARG A 36 -1.42 -1.26 6.93
CA ARG A 36 -2.34 -1.51 8.04
C ARG A 36 -2.08 -2.93 8.59
N PRO A 37 -1.73 -3.09 9.89
CA PRO A 37 -1.74 -4.39 10.54
C PRO A 37 -3.12 -5.04 10.46
N ASP A 38 -3.18 -6.36 10.29
CA ASP A 38 -4.45 -7.10 10.37
C ASP A 38 -5.04 -7.02 11.79
N HIS A 39 -6.36 -7.21 11.88
CA HIS A 39 -7.13 -7.18 13.13
C HIS A 39 -7.09 -5.83 13.91
N GLU A 40 -6.85 -4.69 13.25
CA GLU A 40 -6.91 -3.37 13.88
C GLU A 40 -8.36 -2.94 14.19
N SER A 41 -9.36 -3.50 13.49
CA SER A 41 -10.79 -3.18 13.67
C SER A 41 -11.66 -4.36 13.22
N PRO A 42 -12.84 -4.60 13.83
CA PRO A 42 -13.74 -5.68 13.42
C PRO A 42 -14.24 -5.56 11.98
N ASP A 43 -14.30 -4.34 11.43
CA ASP A 43 -14.73 -4.08 10.04
C ASP A 43 -13.56 -4.13 9.04
N GLN A 44 -12.38 -4.60 9.47
CA GLN A 44 -11.20 -4.68 8.62
C GLN A 44 -11.26 -5.93 7.73
N PRO A 45 -11.15 -5.77 6.40
CA PRO A 45 -10.86 -6.90 5.53
C PRO A 45 -9.46 -7.44 5.80
N GLU A 46 -9.34 -8.76 5.86
CA GLU A 46 -8.04 -9.45 5.98
C GLU A 46 -7.16 -9.13 4.77
N PHE A 47 -5.90 -8.76 5.01
CA PHE A 47 -4.95 -8.53 3.93
C PHE A 47 -4.86 -9.75 2.98
N ALA A 48 -4.90 -10.97 3.52
CA ALA A 48 -4.84 -12.19 2.73
C ALA A 48 -5.95 -12.31 1.67
N ALA A 49 -7.17 -11.84 1.98
CA ALA A 49 -8.29 -11.85 1.04
C ALA A 49 -8.05 -10.86 -0.10
N ILE A 50 -7.70 -9.61 0.25
CA ILE A 50 -7.33 -8.56 -0.71
C ILE A 50 -6.16 -9.02 -1.59
N ALA A 51 -5.13 -9.62 -1.00
CA ALA A 51 -3.95 -10.07 -1.70
C ALA A 51 -4.24 -11.19 -2.70
N THR A 52 -5.11 -12.12 -2.33
CA THR A 52 -5.55 -13.19 -3.22
C THR A 52 -6.29 -12.63 -4.42
N ARG A 53 -7.22 -11.69 -4.20
CA ARG A 53 -7.97 -11.05 -5.28
C ARG A 53 -7.10 -10.17 -6.16
N ALA A 54 -6.16 -9.42 -5.58
CA ALA A 54 -5.24 -8.55 -6.31
C ALA A 54 -4.35 -9.36 -7.25
N ARG A 55 -3.76 -10.45 -6.76
CA ARG A 55 -2.95 -11.35 -7.58
C ARG A 55 -3.75 -12.03 -8.69
N ALA A 56 -5.01 -12.41 -8.42
CA ALA A 56 -5.90 -12.95 -9.45
C ALA A 56 -6.21 -11.94 -10.58
N LEU A 57 -6.13 -10.65 -10.28
CA LEU A 57 -6.25 -9.56 -11.26
C LEU A 57 -4.92 -9.18 -11.91
N GLY A 58 -3.81 -9.81 -11.52
CA GLY A 58 -2.47 -9.50 -12.02
C GLY A 58 -1.85 -8.24 -11.41
N LEU A 59 -2.31 -7.83 -10.23
CA LEU A 59 -1.70 -6.77 -9.43
C LEU A 59 -0.68 -7.38 -8.46
N GLU A 60 0.50 -6.78 -8.38
CA GLU A 60 1.46 -7.10 -7.33
C GLU A 60 0.99 -6.50 -6.00
N ILE A 61 1.21 -7.20 -4.89
CA ILE A 61 0.78 -6.72 -3.58
C ILE A 61 1.69 -7.21 -2.46
N THR A 62 2.04 -6.31 -1.56
CA THR A 62 2.83 -6.59 -0.36
C THR A 62 2.22 -5.99 0.90
N HIS A 63 2.61 -6.54 2.06
CA HIS A 63 2.16 -6.13 3.38
C HIS A 63 3.35 -5.67 4.20
N ILE A 64 3.35 -4.39 4.57
CA ILE A 64 4.39 -3.75 5.37
C ILE A 64 3.69 -3.08 6.56
N PRO A 65 3.19 -3.86 7.54
CA PRO A 65 2.33 -3.35 8.58
C PRO A 65 3.05 -2.36 9.49
N VAL A 66 2.50 -1.15 9.60
CA VAL A 66 3.00 -0.12 10.52
C VAL A 66 2.07 -0.02 11.73
N GLY A 67 2.56 -0.57 12.84
CA GLY A 67 1.87 -0.62 14.12
C GLY A 67 2.03 0.64 14.99
N PRO A 68 1.73 0.54 16.30
CA PRO A 68 1.74 1.67 17.24
C PRO A 68 3.11 2.34 17.40
N MET A 69 4.19 1.62 17.12
CA MET A 69 5.56 2.12 17.15
C MET A 69 5.85 3.17 16.08
N GLY A 70 4.94 3.37 15.11
CA GLY A 70 5.12 4.27 14.00
C GLY A 70 6.05 3.70 12.92
N VAL A 71 6.53 4.58 12.04
CA VAL A 71 7.40 4.20 10.91
C VAL A 71 8.76 3.74 11.45
N THR A 72 9.09 2.46 11.24
CA THR A 72 10.37 1.86 11.63
C THR A 72 11.35 1.82 10.46
N ALA A 73 12.65 1.73 10.75
CA ALA A 73 13.67 1.62 9.71
C ALA A 73 13.46 0.37 8.82
N ASP A 74 13.01 -0.74 9.41
CA ASP A 74 12.71 -1.97 8.67
C ASP A 74 11.53 -1.78 7.72
N ALA A 75 10.44 -1.15 8.15
CA ALA A 75 9.30 -0.84 7.28
C ALA A 75 9.69 0.08 6.12
N VAL A 76 10.59 1.05 6.36
CA VAL A 76 11.12 1.93 5.30
C VAL A 76 11.96 1.14 4.32
N ARG A 77 12.84 0.24 4.79
CA ARG A 77 13.64 -0.64 3.94
C ARG A 77 12.77 -1.56 3.09
N GLU A 78 11.80 -2.24 3.69
CA GLU A 78 10.86 -3.10 2.97
C GLU A 78 10.06 -2.31 1.92
N MET A 79 9.71 -1.06 2.22
CA MET A 79 9.02 -0.20 1.25
C MET A 79 9.95 0.20 0.09
N VAL A 80 11.23 0.48 0.35
CA VAL A 80 12.24 0.70 -0.71
C VAL A 80 12.37 -0.54 -1.59
N ASP A 81 12.53 -1.72 -0.98
CA ASP A 81 12.66 -2.98 -1.70
C ASP A 81 11.42 -3.25 -2.57
N ALA A 82 10.22 -2.94 -2.08
CA ALA A 82 8.98 -3.05 -2.84
C ALA A 82 8.91 -2.05 -4.00
N LEU A 83 9.30 -0.80 -3.79
CA LEU A 83 9.33 0.23 -4.85
C LEU A 83 10.32 -0.09 -5.98
N ASP A 84 11.42 -0.77 -5.66
CA ASP A 84 12.44 -1.16 -6.64
C ASP A 84 12.14 -2.51 -7.30
N SER A 85 11.39 -3.40 -6.63
CA SER A 85 11.05 -4.73 -7.16
C SER A 85 9.75 -4.77 -7.95
N PHE A 86 8.75 -3.96 -7.59
CA PHE A 86 7.41 -4.04 -8.18
C PHE A 86 7.20 -3.04 -9.31
N GLU A 87 6.28 -3.37 -10.21
CA GLU A 87 5.86 -2.47 -11.28
C GLU A 87 5.13 -1.23 -10.73
N ARG A 88 5.35 -0.08 -11.37
CA ARG A 88 4.76 1.22 -11.01
C ARG A 88 3.71 1.62 -12.06
N PRO A 89 2.69 2.43 -11.72
CA PRO A 89 2.50 3.14 -10.44
C PRO A 89 1.99 2.23 -9.32
N MET A 90 2.46 2.51 -8.10
CA MET A 90 2.14 1.77 -6.87
C MET A 90 1.09 2.53 -6.03
N LEU A 91 0.13 1.80 -5.45
CA LEU A 91 -0.89 2.34 -4.55
C LEU A 91 -0.68 1.87 -3.11
N GLY A 92 -0.39 2.80 -2.20
CA GLY A 92 -0.29 2.50 -0.78
C GLY A 92 -1.58 2.74 -0.02
N TYR A 93 -2.06 1.78 0.76
CA TYR A 93 -3.26 1.96 1.59
C TYR A 93 -3.01 1.64 3.06
N CYS A 94 -3.77 2.29 3.92
CA CYS A 94 -3.90 1.90 5.33
C CYS A 94 -5.33 2.20 5.79
N ARG A 95 -5.55 2.60 7.05
CA ARG A 95 -6.90 3.04 7.49
C ARG A 95 -7.35 4.35 6.82
N SER A 96 -6.46 5.34 6.75
CA SER A 96 -6.75 6.69 6.23
C SER A 96 -5.73 7.22 5.21
N GLY A 97 -4.76 6.42 4.81
CA GLY A 97 -3.63 6.83 3.95
C GLY A 97 -2.46 7.52 4.65
N ALA A 98 -2.63 7.94 5.92
CA ALA A 98 -1.59 8.68 6.66
C ALA A 98 -0.29 7.88 6.89
N ARG A 99 -0.40 6.59 7.27
CA ARG A 99 0.77 5.72 7.47
C ARG A 99 1.52 5.50 6.15
N SER A 100 0.80 5.17 5.08
CA SER A 100 1.39 4.95 3.75
C SER A 100 2.08 6.20 3.21
N THR A 101 1.58 7.39 3.56
CA THR A 101 2.25 8.66 3.24
C THR A 101 3.55 8.80 4.03
N ALA A 102 3.49 8.58 5.35
CA ALA A 102 4.64 8.76 6.24
C ALA A 102 5.78 7.80 5.88
N VAL A 103 5.50 6.52 5.61
CA VAL A 103 6.53 5.54 5.20
C VAL A 103 7.18 5.97 3.88
N TYR A 104 6.37 6.30 2.87
CA TYR A 104 6.89 6.72 1.57
C TYR A 104 7.73 8.01 1.65
N GLN A 105 7.36 8.96 2.50
CA GLN A 105 8.19 10.16 2.70
C GLN A 105 9.56 9.82 3.28
N GLN A 106 9.66 8.81 4.14
CA GLN A 106 10.95 8.36 4.66
C GLN A 106 11.79 7.64 3.59
N THR A 107 11.18 6.92 2.65
CA THR A 107 11.94 6.26 1.58
C THR A 107 12.61 7.26 0.64
N GLN A 108 12.05 8.46 0.48
CA GLN A 108 12.66 9.52 -0.35
C GLN A 108 14.05 9.94 0.16
N HIS A 109 14.28 9.89 1.47
CA HIS A 109 15.60 10.20 2.04
C HIS A 109 16.65 9.12 1.75
N LEU A 110 16.23 7.89 1.43
CA LEU A 110 17.12 6.76 1.13
C LEU A 110 17.35 6.58 -0.39
N ARG A 111 16.43 7.08 -1.22
CA ARG A 111 16.51 7.03 -2.69
C ARG A 111 17.03 8.33 -3.32
N GLY A 112 17.47 9.27 -2.49
CA GLY A 112 18.04 10.57 -2.89
C GLY A 112 19.54 10.55 -3.11
#